data_AF-C6XFJ6-F1
#
_entry.id   AF-C6XFJ6-F1
#
_cell.length_a   1.000
_cell.length_b   1.000
_cell.length_c   1.000
_cell.angle_alpha   90.00
_cell.angle_beta   90.00
_cell.angle_gamma   90.00
#
_symmetry.space_group_name_H-M   'P 1'
#
loop_
_entity.id
_entity.type
_entity.pdbx_description
1 polymer ?
#
loop_
_entity_poly.entity_id
_entity_poly.type
_entity_poly.pdbx_seq_one_letter_code
_entity_poly.pdbx_strand_id
1 'polypeptide(L)'
;MVTVFDTINKKKHVLHATPNAERLRHPEKIHKPDTEKMQKPDWIRVRAPVSSGYKETYNILRSRNLTTVCEEAGCPNIGECWNKNHATFMILGAICTRACTFCNVATGKPQPLDPQEPENISWAVRSMKLSHVVITSVDRDDLDDGGAQHFAEVISAIRESAPSTTIEVLTPDFLRKPHALEKVVSAKPDVFNHNLETVASNYLMVRPGARYFHSLRLLQRVKELDPLIFTKSGIMLGLGETRNEILQLMDDLRTADVDFLTMGQYLQPTRKHHKVESFVTPQDFKSYETIAYSKGFLMVSASPLTRSSYHAGDDFLRLKNNRRQHLHE
;
A
#
# COMPACT_ATOMS: atom_id res chain seq x y z
N MET A 1 -12.38 -12.47 25.44
CA MET A 1 -11.07 -11.83 25.19
C MET A 1 -11.26 -10.88 24.00
N VAL A 2 -11.32 -9.57 24.25
CA VAL A 2 -11.60 -8.57 23.21
C VAL A 2 -10.26 -8.18 22.58
N THR A 3 -10.02 -8.58 21.33
CA THR A 3 -8.82 -8.17 20.59
C THR A 3 -8.95 -6.71 20.14
N VAL A 4 -7.83 -5.99 20.07
CA VAL A 4 -7.73 -4.56 19.70
C VAL A 4 -8.44 -4.21 18.37
N PHE A 5 -8.64 -5.18 17.47
CA PHE A 5 -9.45 -5.02 16.26
C PHE A 5 -10.93 -4.70 16.53
N ASP A 6 -11.52 -5.25 17.60
CA ASP A 6 -12.94 -5.05 17.95
C ASP A 6 -13.18 -3.67 18.60
N THR A 7 -12.14 -3.02 19.13
CA THR A 7 -12.23 -1.70 19.75
C THR A 7 -11.88 -0.56 18.80
N ILE A 8 -11.06 -0.78 17.77
CA ILE A 8 -10.77 0.23 16.74
C ILE A 8 -12.03 0.51 15.88
N ASN A 9 -12.84 -0.51 15.58
CA ASN A 9 -14.08 -0.34 14.80
C ASN A 9 -15.26 0.25 15.60
N LYS A 10 -15.17 0.37 16.93
CA LYS A 10 -16.28 0.88 17.77
C LYS A 10 -16.22 2.38 18.02
N LYS A 11 -15.11 3.06 17.74
CA LYS A 11 -15.08 4.52 17.74
C LYS A 11 -15.46 5.00 16.35
N LYS A 12 -16.69 5.48 16.22
CA LYS A 12 -17.17 6.23 15.06
C LYS A 12 -16.13 7.33 14.73
N HIS A 13 -15.29 7.10 13.73
CA HIS A 13 -14.67 8.18 12.98
C HIS A 13 -15.82 8.83 12.22
N VAL A 14 -16.46 9.81 12.88
CA VAL A 14 -17.47 10.67 12.28
C VAL A 14 -16.73 11.44 11.19
N LEU A 15 -16.92 10.98 9.95
CA LEU A 15 -16.56 11.75 8.76
C LEU A 15 -17.34 13.07 8.87
N HIS A 16 -16.63 14.18 8.99
CA HIS A 16 -17.25 15.50 8.97
C HIS A 16 -17.80 15.79 7.57
N ALA A 17 -19.09 15.51 7.39
CA ALA A 17 -20.00 16.16 6.46
C ALA A 17 -21.44 16.01 7.01
N THR A 18 -22.26 17.03 6.79
CA THR A 18 -23.60 17.35 7.36
C THR A 18 -24.68 16.23 7.36
N PRO A 19 -25.77 16.41 8.15
CA PRO A 19 -26.71 15.33 8.48
C PRO A 19 -27.69 15.03 7.35
N ASN A 20 -27.45 13.96 6.60
CA ASN A 20 -28.49 13.10 6.04
C ASN A 20 -27.86 11.80 5.49
N ALA A 21 -28.27 10.68 6.09
CA ALA A 21 -27.79 9.30 5.90
C ALA A 21 -26.29 9.07 6.21
N GLU A 22 -26.00 8.29 7.27
CA GLU A 22 -24.64 7.77 7.53
C GLU A 22 -24.16 7.01 6.28
N ARG A 23 -23.20 7.61 5.55
CA ARG A 23 -22.64 7.02 4.34
C ARG A 23 -21.94 5.70 4.70
N LEU A 24 -22.38 4.62 4.08
CA LEU A 24 -21.82 3.28 4.31
C LEU A 24 -20.42 3.20 3.70
N ARG A 25 -19.48 2.61 4.44
CA ARG A 25 -18.06 2.47 4.01
C ARG A 25 -17.90 1.57 2.79
N HIS A 26 -18.65 0.46 2.76
CA HIS A 26 -18.57 -0.59 1.73
C HIS A 26 -19.96 -0.91 1.15
N PRO A 27 -20.60 0.02 0.42
CA PRO A 27 -21.95 -0.16 -0.11
C PRO A 27 -22.07 -1.40 -1.01
N GLU A 28 -21.04 -1.68 -1.79
CA GLU A 28 -20.92 -2.81 -2.72
C GLU A 28 -20.80 -4.19 -2.05
N LYS A 29 -20.59 -4.23 -0.73
CA LYS A 29 -20.47 -5.48 0.04
C LYS A 29 -21.69 -5.78 0.91
N ILE A 30 -22.66 -4.86 1.05
CA ILE A 30 -23.75 -4.98 2.04
C ILE A 30 -24.58 -6.26 1.86
N HIS A 31 -24.90 -6.61 0.62
CA HIS A 31 -25.75 -7.77 0.30
C HIS A 31 -24.97 -9.08 0.16
N LYS A 32 -23.65 -9.07 0.38
CA LYS A 32 -22.85 -10.30 0.34
C LYS A 32 -23.08 -11.14 1.60
N PRO A 33 -23.12 -12.47 1.48
CA PRO A 33 -23.15 -13.34 2.64
C PRO A 33 -21.88 -13.18 3.46
N ASP A 34 -22.00 -13.38 4.76
CA ASP A 34 -20.85 -13.42 5.66
C ASP A 34 -20.03 -14.69 5.40
N THR A 35 -18.73 -14.54 5.25
CA THR A 35 -17.77 -15.65 5.21
C THR A 35 -17.56 -16.27 6.58
N GLU A 36 -17.05 -17.50 6.58
CA GLU A 36 -16.63 -18.20 7.80
C GLU A 36 -15.40 -17.56 8.43
N LYS A 37 -15.39 -17.46 9.76
CA LYS A 37 -14.29 -16.85 10.51
C LYS A 37 -13.27 -17.91 10.90
N MET A 38 -12.11 -17.90 10.26
CA MET A 38 -10.97 -18.71 10.69
C MET A 38 -10.32 -18.10 11.95
N GLN A 39 -9.90 -18.96 12.89
CA GLN A 39 -9.15 -18.53 14.05
C GLN A 39 -7.75 -18.07 13.63
N LYS A 40 -7.38 -16.84 14.00
CA LYS A 40 -6.04 -16.32 13.73
C LYS A 40 -5.02 -17.12 14.55
N PRO A 41 -3.96 -17.64 13.93
CA PRO A 41 -2.90 -18.33 14.66
C PRO A 41 -2.09 -17.38 15.53
N ASP A 42 -1.38 -17.94 16.50
CA ASP A 42 -0.71 -17.17 17.56
C ASP A 42 0.44 -16.28 17.07
N TRP A 43 1.03 -16.60 15.91
CA TRP A 43 2.07 -15.77 15.29
C TRP A 43 1.54 -14.51 14.59
N ILE A 44 0.22 -14.34 14.46
CA ILE A 44 -0.41 -13.13 13.92
C ILE A 44 -0.93 -12.28 15.07
N ARG A 45 -0.01 -11.62 15.77
CA ARG A 45 -0.31 -10.75 16.92
C ARG A 45 0.56 -9.49 16.85
N VAL A 46 -0.04 -8.36 17.21
CA VAL A 46 0.61 -7.05 17.26
C VAL A 46 0.34 -6.37 18.59
N ARG A 47 1.22 -5.45 18.99
CA ARG A 47 1.05 -4.64 20.20
C ARG A 47 0.05 -3.52 19.96
N ALA A 48 -0.67 -3.13 21.02
CA ALA A 48 -1.62 -2.04 20.95
C ALA A 48 -0.93 -0.67 20.75
N PRO A 49 -1.53 0.27 20.00
CA PRO A 49 -0.96 1.59 19.73
C PRO A 49 -1.15 2.55 20.91
N VAL A 50 -0.35 2.40 21.97
CA VAL A 50 -0.45 3.20 23.20
C VAL A 50 0.77 4.07 23.51
N SER A 51 1.76 4.09 22.61
CA SER A 51 3.01 4.83 22.83
C SER A 51 2.85 6.34 22.68
N SER A 52 3.82 7.10 23.20
CA SER A 52 3.90 8.56 23.05
C SER A 52 4.10 8.96 21.58
N GLY A 53 5.03 8.31 20.87
CA GLY A 53 5.31 8.60 19.45
C GLY A 53 4.09 8.40 18.54
N TYR A 54 3.24 7.41 18.85
CA TYR A 54 1.95 7.26 18.18
C TYR A 54 1.06 8.50 18.33
N LYS A 55 0.95 9.05 19.55
CA LYS A 55 0.12 10.24 19.81
C LYS A 55 0.66 11.49 19.12
N GLU A 56 1.98 11.64 19.08
CA GLU A 56 2.64 12.74 18.38
C GLU A 56 2.34 12.70 16.88
N THR A 57 2.57 11.55 16.24
CA THR A 57 2.21 11.34 14.83
C THR A 57 0.72 11.59 14.59
N TYR A 58 -0.15 11.05 15.44
CA TYR A 58 -1.59 11.28 15.34
C TYR A 58 -1.96 12.77 15.36
N ASN A 59 -1.38 13.54 16.29
CA ASN A 59 -1.67 14.96 16.42
C ASN A 59 -1.21 15.77 15.20
N ILE A 60 -0.02 15.46 14.66
CA ILE A 60 0.49 16.07 13.43
C ILE A 60 -0.49 15.83 12.28
N LEU A 61 -0.90 14.59 12.05
CA LEU A 61 -1.83 14.23 10.98
C LEU A 61 -3.18 14.93 11.12
N ARG A 62 -3.73 14.99 12.33
CA ARG A 62 -5.03 15.63 12.58
C ARG A 62 -4.99 17.15 12.43
N SER A 63 -3.87 17.80 12.74
CA SER A 63 -3.73 19.25 12.61
C SER A 63 -3.88 19.77 11.18
N ARG A 64 -3.64 18.91 10.17
CA ARG A 64 -3.77 19.22 8.74
C ARG A 64 -4.80 18.35 8.01
N ASN A 65 -5.67 17.68 8.77
CA ASN A 65 -6.71 16.80 8.23
C ASN A 65 -6.18 15.75 7.21
N LEU A 66 -4.98 15.22 7.47
CA LEU A 66 -4.32 14.28 6.56
C LEU A 66 -4.90 12.88 6.72
N THR A 67 -5.01 12.18 5.59
CA THR A 67 -5.47 10.79 5.54
C THR A 67 -4.27 9.85 5.43
N THR A 68 -4.32 8.72 6.14
CA THR A 68 -3.31 7.67 6.03
C THR A 68 -3.94 6.34 5.66
N VAL A 69 -3.26 5.55 4.84
CA VAL A 69 -3.67 4.16 4.59
C VAL A 69 -3.51 3.32 5.86
N CYS A 70 -2.67 3.75 6.80
CA CYS A 70 -2.51 3.10 8.10
C CYS A 70 -3.86 3.01 8.84
N GLU A 71 -4.62 4.10 8.84
CA GLU A 71 -5.96 4.15 9.44
C GLU A 71 -7.02 3.56 8.50
N GLU A 72 -7.04 3.97 7.23
CA GLU A 72 -8.11 3.58 6.30
C GLU A 72 -8.07 2.09 5.91
N ALA A 73 -6.91 1.46 5.89
CA ALA A 73 -6.79 0.02 5.70
C ALA A 73 -6.95 -0.78 7.01
N GLY A 74 -7.00 -0.13 8.18
CA GLY A 74 -7.02 -0.81 9.48
C GLY A 74 -5.72 -1.58 9.76
N CYS A 75 -4.57 -0.96 9.48
CA CYS A 75 -3.28 -1.63 9.52
C CYS A 75 -2.91 -2.08 10.95
N PRO A 76 -2.57 -3.37 11.16
CA PRO A 76 -2.16 -3.86 12.49
C PRO A 76 -0.84 -3.25 12.97
N ASN A 77 0.01 -2.76 12.06
CA ASN A 77 1.34 -2.25 12.38
C ASN A 77 1.35 -0.76 12.75
N ILE A 78 0.20 -0.09 12.75
CA ILE A 78 0.10 1.37 12.96
C ILE A 78 0.82 1.85 14.22
N GLY A 79 0.69 1.10 15.32
CA GLY A 79 1.33 1.44 16.60
C GLY A 79 2.86 1.40 16.53
N GLU A 80 3.43 0.43 15.84
CA GLU A 80 4.89 0.34 15.68
C GLU A 80 5.42 1.40 14.71
N CYS A 81 4.78 1.52 13.54
CA CYS A 81 5.21 2.46 12.51
C CYS A 81 5.18 3.90 13.03
N TRP A 82 4.07 4.34 13.61
CA TRP A 82 3.92 5.72 14.08
C TRP A 82 4.80 6.02 15.29
N ASN A 83 5.14 5.01 16.10
CA ASN A 83 6.12 5.20 17.17
C ASN A 83 7.53 5.52 16.65
N LYS A 84 7.84 5.12 15.41
CA LYS A 84 9.10 5.41 14.72
C LYS A 84 8.98 6.60 13.76
N ASN A 85 7.96 7.44 13.93
CA ASN A 85 7.60 8.51 13.01
C ASN A 85 7.40 8.03 11.57
N HIS A 86 6.97 6.79 11.33
CA HIS A 86 6.72 6.30 9.97
C HIS A 86 5.24 6.30 9.67
N ALA A 87 4.81 7.05 8.66
CA ALA A 87 3.44 7.08 8.18
C ALA A 87 3.39 6.96 6.65
N THR A 88 2.35 6.29 6.16
CA THR A 88 2.05 6.23 4.73
C THR A 88 0.83 7.09 4.46
N PHE A 89 1.07 8.21 3.80
CA PHE A 89 0.01 9.17 3.47
C PHE A 89 -0.83 8.64 2.32
N MET A 90 -2.15 8.79 2.43
CA MET A 90 -3.08 8.45 1.37
C MET A 90 -3.68 9.73 0.81
N ILE A 91 -3.19 10.12 -0.37
CA ILE A 91 -3.62 11.32 -1.10
C ILE A 91 -4.87 11.00 -1.95
N LEU A 92 -5.47 12.03 -2.54
CA LEU A 92 -6.71 11.98 -3.34
C LEU A 92 -7.97 11.61 -2.51
N GLY A 93 -7.90 11.72 -1.19
CA GLY A 93 -8.97 11.46 -0.24
C GLY A 93 -9.07 10.00 0.25
N ALA A 94 -10.16 9.70 0.96
CA ALA A 94 -10.37 8.43 1.67
C ALA A 94 -11.39 7.48 1.01
N ILE A 95 -11.90 7.85 -0.17
CA ILE A 95 -12.95 7.11 -0.89
C ILE A 95 -12.43 6.71 -2.26
N CYS A 96 -12.40 5.41 -2.51
CA CYS A 96 -11.97 4.80 -3.76
C CYS A 96 -13.13 4.62 -4.74
N THR A 97 -12.84 4.85 -6.02
CA THR A 97 -13.76 4.55 -7.13
C THR A 97 -13.86 3.06 -7.45
N ARG A 98 -12.94 2.24 -6.92
CA ARG A 98 -12.86 0.79 -7.15
C ARG A 98 -13.16 -0.03 -5.91
N ALA A 99 -13.58 -1.27 -6.16
CA ALA A 99 -14.14 -2.19 -5.17
C ALA A 99 -13.30 -3.47 -5.03
N CYS A 100 -12.00 -3.34 -4.75
CA CYS A 100 -11.16 -4.51 -4.48
C CYS A 100 -11.71 -5.30 -3.30
N THR A 101 -11.86 -6.62 -3.44
CA THR A 101 -12.60 -7.43 -2.45
C THR A 101 -11.87 -7.59 -1.13
N PHE A 102 -10.55 -7.39 -1.14
CA PHE A 102 -9.70 -7.46 0.04
C PHE A 102 -9.58 -6.12 0.79
N CYS A 103 -9.82 -4.99 0.12
CA CYS A 103 -9.44 -3.67 0.59
C CYS A 103 -10.46 -3.08 1.57
N ASN A 104 -9.98 -2.51 2.67
CA ASN A 104 -10.83 -1.88 3.69
C ASN A 104 -11.09 -0.38 3.45
N VAL A 105 -10.46 0.24 2.45
CA VAL A 105 -10.72 1.65 2.09
C VAL A 105 -12.17 1.79 1.62
N ALA A 106 -12.82 2.92 1.94
CA ALA A 106 -14.21 3.15 1.59
C ALA A 106 -14.41 3.18 0.08
N THR A 107 -15.53 2.64 -0.41
CA THR A 107 -15.88 2.67 -1.85
C THR A 107 -17.01 3.67 -2.09
N GLY A 108 -16.93 4.43 -3.19
CA GLY A 108 -18.03 5.25 -3.70
C GLY A 108 -17.55 6.49 -4.45
N LYS A 109 -18.40 7.52 -4.53
CA LYS A 109 -18.04 8.79 -5.18
C LYS A 109 -17.05 9.59 -4.31
N PRO A 110 -15.84 9.90 -4.80
CA PRO A 110 -14.87 10.73 -4.07
C PRO A 110 -15.34 12.17 -3.91
N GLN A 111 -14.69 12.90 -2.99
CA GLN A 111 -14.82 14.35 -2.89
C GLN A 111 -13.92 15.05 -3.93
N PRO A 112 -14.16 16.35 -4.21
CA PRO A 112 -13.21 17.16 -4.98
C PRO A 112 -11.80 17.09 -4.39
N LEU A 113 -10.79 17.24 -5.25
CA LEU A 113 -9.40 17.31 -4.80
C LEU A 113 -9.18 18.54 -3.91
N ASP A 114 -8.42 18.35 -2.84
CA ASP A 114 -7.93 19.45 -2.03
C ASP A 114 -6.65 20.01 -2.67
N PRO A 115 -6.66 21.23 -3.22
CA PRO A 115 -5.46 21.82 -3.83
C PRO A 115 -4.33 22.08 -2.81
N GLN A 116 -4.63 22.11 -1.50
CA GLN A 116 -3.63 22.27 -0.45
C GLN A 116 -3.04 20.94 0.03
N GLU A 117 -3.53 19.78 -0.44
CA GLU A 117 -3.02 18.47 -0.02
C GLU A 117 -1.50 18.33 -0.22
N PRO A 118 -0.88 18.75 -1.35
CA PRO A 118 0.57 18.67 -1.53
C PRO A 118 1.36 19.45 -0.47
N GLU A 119 0.94 20.68 -0.15
CA GLU A 119 1.58 21.51 0.86
C GLU A 119 1.40 20.94 2.28
N ASN A 120 0.21 20.44 2.60
CA ASN A 120 -0.08 19.84 3.89
C ASN A 120 0.74 18.55 4.11
N ILE A 121 0.89 17.74 3.07
CA ILE A 121 1.73 16.53 3.09
C ILE A 121 3.20 16.92 3.28
N SER A 122 3.72 17.87 2.49
CA SER A 122 5.12 18.28 2.59
C SER A 122 5.44 18.89 3.96
N TRP A 123 4.51 19.66 4.54
CA TRP A 123 4.60 20.15 5.91
C TRP A 123 4.68 19.02 6.93
N ALA A 124 3.85 17.99 6.81
CA ALA A 124 3.85 16.86 7.74
C ALA A 124 5.15 16.05 7.64
N VAL A 125 5.63 15.78 6.42
CA VAL A 125 6.91 15.10 6.17
C VAL A 125 8.07 15.83 6.86
N ARG A 126 8.14 17.15 6.70
CA ARG A 126 9.16 17.99 7.34
C ARG A 126 9.00 18.01 8.87
N SER A 127 7.77 18.14 9.36
CA SER A 127 7.48 18.22 10.80
C SER A 127 7.84 16.92 11.53
N MET A 128 7.59 15.78 10.90
CA MET A 128 7.93 14.44 11.40
C MET A 128 9.41 14.06 11.18
N LYS A 129 10.16 14.87 10.42
CA LYS A 129 11.57 14.65 10.06
C LYS A 129 11.81 13.28 9.42
N LEU A 130 10.96 12.91 8.45
CA LEU A 130 11.02 11.61 7.80
C LEU A 130 12.29 11.48 6.95
N SER A 131 13.05 10.41 7.14
CA SER A 131 14.14 10.03 6.21
C SER A 131 13.60 9.40 4.92
N HIS A 132 12.45 8.74 5.02
CA HIS A 132 11.75 8.10 3.92
C HIS A 132 10.23 8.25 4.12
N VAL A 133 9.52 8.60 3.06
CA VAL A 133 8.06 8.73 3.06
C VAL A 133 7.45 7.85 1.98
N VAL A 134 6.31 7.22 2.32
CA VAL A 134 5.50 6.49 1.34
C VAL A 134 4.22 7.28 1.08
N ILE A 135 3.96 7.58 -0.19
CA ILE A 135 2.75 8.25 -0.68
C ILE A 135 1.93 7.23 -1.49
N THR A 136 0.69 6.97 -1.08
CA THR A 136 -0.26 6.13 -1.82
C THR A 136 -1.50 6.92 -2.12
N SER A 137 -2.39 6.40 -2.96
CA SER A 137 -3.71 7.00 -3.16
C SER A 137 -4.81 5.94 -3.23
N VAL A 138 -6.05 6.43 -3.21
CA VAL A 138 -7.20 5.70 -3.77
C VAL A 138 -7.18 5.72 -5.30
N ASP A 139 -7.93 4.82 -5.94
CA ASP A 139 -8.21 4.95 -7.37
C ASP A 139 -9.19 6.11 -7.62
N ARG A 140 -8.83 7.00 -8.56
CA ARG A 140 -9.64 8.15 -9.01
C ARG A 140 -10.00 8.01 -10.48
N ASP A 141 -10.79 6.98 -10.81
CA ASP A 141 -11.24 6.76 -12.19
C ASP A 141 -12.08 7.94 -12.73
N ASP A 142 -12.61 8.79 -11.85
CA ASP A 142 -13.34 10.03 -12.15
C ASP A 142 -12.45 11.18 -12.65
N LEU A 143 -11.14 11.12 -12.48
CA LEU A 143 -10.19 12.12 -13.00
C LEU A 143 -9.58 11.68 -14.32
N ASP A 144 -9.39 12.60 -15.27
CA ASP A 144 -8.87 12.29 -16.61
C ASP A 144 -7.51 11.61 -16.62
N ASP A 145 -6.64 11.93 -15.65
CA ASP A 145 -5.31 11.33 -15.50
C ASP A 145 -5.19 10.36 -14.31
N GLY A 146 -6.31 10.02 -13.66
CA GLY A 146 -6.34 9.13 -12.51
C GLY A 146 -5.67 9.69 -11.25
N GLY A 147 -5.35 10.99 -11.20
CA GLY A 147 -4.65 11.65 -10.10
C GLY A 147 -3.12 11.68 -10.25
N ALA A 148 -2.58 11.27 -11.39
CA ALA A 148 -1.14 11.24 -11.64
C ALA A 148 -0.47 12.62 -11.49
N GLN A 149 -1.11 13.69 -11.95
CA GLN A 149 -0.61 15.06 -11.75
C GLN A 149 -0.46 15.39 -10.26
N HIS A 150 -1.40 14.95 -9.43
CA HIS A 150 -1.37 15.23 -8.00
C HIS A 150 -0.25 14.47 -7.28
N PHE A 151 0.04 13.23 -7.69
CA PHE A 151 1.25 12.52 -7.23
C PHE A 151 2.51 13.34 -7.53
N ALA A 152 2.63 13.88 -8.75
CA ALA A 152 3.78 14.69 -9.15
C ALA A 152 3.90 15.98 -8.31
N GLU A 153 2.78 16.66 -8.04
CA GLU A 153 2.72 17.85 -7.19
C GLU A 153 3.16 17.55 -5.74
N VAL A 154 2.68 16.45 -5.16
CA VAL A 154 3.08 16.00 -3.82
C VAL A 154 4.56 15.68 -3.76
N ILE A 155 5.10 14.96 -4.76
CA ILE A 155 6.54 14.66 -4.84
C ILE A 155 7.34 15.97 -4.90
N SER A 156 6.95 16.90 -5.78
CA SER A 156 7.63 18.19 -5.93
C SER A 156 7.64 18.99 -4.63
N ALA A 157 6.48 19.10 -3.95
CA ALA A 157 6.36 19.82 -2.69
C ALA A 157 7.25 19.22 -1.58
N ILE A 158 7.35 17.88 -1.51
CA ILE A 158 8.24 17.21 -0.55
C ILE A 158 9.70 17.45 -0.88
N ARG A 159 10.10 17.39 -2.16
CA ARG A 159 11.49 17.66 -2.57
C ARG A 159 11.92 19.08 -2.23
N GLU A 160 11.01 20.05 -2.33
CA GLU A 160 11.28 21.44 -1.96
C GLU A 160 11.39 21.62 -0.44
N SER A 161 10.46 21.05 0.33
CA SER A 161 10.40 21.30 1.78
C SER A 161 11.31 20.39 2.62
N ALA A 162 11.67 19.22 2.09
CA ALA A 162 12.44 18.17 2.76
C ALA A 162 13.36 17.44 1.76
N PRO A 163 14.39 18.11 1.19
CA PRO A 163 15.20 17.59 0.09
C PRO A 163 16.01 16.32 0.41
N SER A 164 16.26 16.03 1.69
CA SER A 164 16.95 14.80 2.12
C SER A 164 16.01 13.60 2.27
N THR A 165 14.68 13.81 2.26
CA THR A 165 13.69 12.75 2.38
C THR A 165 13.59 11.98 1.07
N THR A 166 13.67 10.66 1.18
CA THR A 166 13.46 9.76 0.04
C THR A 166 11.98 9.42 -0.10
N ILE A 167 11.50 9.23 -1.32
CA ILE A 167 10.06 9.17 -1.62
C ILE A 167 9.75 7.85 -2.35
N GLU A 168 8.95 7.00 -1.72
CA GLU A 168 8.28 5.86 -2.36
C GLU A 168 6.85 6.26 -2.73
N VAL A 169 6.44 5.99 -3.97
CA VAL A 169 5.02 6.07 -4.37
C VAL A 169 4.43 4.68 -4.50
N LEU A 170 3.26 4.45 -3.93
CA LEU A 170 2.43 3.27 -4.17
C LEU A 170 1.23 3.70 -5.03
N THR A 171 1.31 3.44 -6.33
CA THR A 171 0.35 4.01 -7.28
C THR A 171 -0.82 3.06 -7.58
N PRO A 172 -1.99 3.61 -7.96
CA PRO A 172 -2.96 2.91 -8.78
C PRO A 172 -2.35 2.37 -10.08
N ASP A 173 -3.14 1.61 -10.84
CA ASP A 173 -2.71 1.07 -12.13
C ASP A 173 -2.81 2.07 -13.29
N PHE A 174 -3.47 3.22 -13.09
CA PHE A 174 -3.77 4.21 -14.12
C PHE A 174 -4.41 3.60 -15.38
N LEU A 175 -5.20 2.53 -15.22
CA LEU A 175 -5.83 1.82 -16.34
C LEU A 175 -6.71 2.77 -17.16
N ARG A 176 -6.39 2.86 -18.47
CA ARG A 176 -7.04 3.78 -19.44
C ARG A 176 -6.81 5.27 -19.16
N LYS A 177 -5.71 5.62 -18.49
CA LYS A 177 -5.29 7.00 -18.25
C LYS A 177 -3.97 7.27 -19.01
N PRO A 178 -4.04 7.75 -20.27
CA PRO A 178 -2.84 7.98 -21.06
C PRO A 178 -1.94 9.01 -20.40
N HIS A 179 -0.62 8.86 -20.53
CA HIS A 179 0.41 9.76 -19.98
C HIS A 179 0.50 9.83 -18.44
N ALA A 180 -0.38 9.13 -17.71
CA ALA A 180 -0.40 9.16 -16.24
C ALA A 180 0.90 8.60 -15.64
N LEU A 181 1.38 7.47 -16.14
CA LEU A 181 2.64 6.87 -15.71
C LEU A 181 3.82 7.84 -15.92
N GLU A 182 3.91 8.42 -17.11
CA GLU A 182 4.98 9.31 -17.54
C GLU A 182 5.07 10.55 -16.64
N LYS A 183 3.93 11.10 -16.21
CA LYS A 183 3.89 12.21 -15.24
C LYS A 183 4.53 11.83 -13.91
N VAL A 184 4.14 10.68 -13.33
CA VAL A 184 4.65 10.25 -12.02
C VAL A 184 6.14 9.90 -12.11
N VAL A 185 6.58 9.21 -13.17
CA VAL A 185 8.00 8.90 -13.39
C VAL A 185 8.82 10.18 -13.56
N SER A 186 8.32 11.16 -14.30
CA SER A 186 9.01 12.45 -14.51
C SER A 186 9.20 13.24 -13.21
N ALA A 187 8.37 13.00 -12.18
CA ALA A 187 8.53 13.58 -10.86
C ALA A 187 9.65 12.93 -10.02
N LYS A 188 10.27 11.84 -10.52
CA LYS A 188 11.44 11.16 -9.93
C LYS A 188 11.24 10.69 -8.47
N PRO A 189 10.24 9.82 -8.20
CA PRO A 189 10.22 9.08 -6.95
C PRO A 189 11.47 8.20 -6.84
N ASP A 190 11.95 7.98 -5.62
CA ASP A 190 13.07 7.06 -5.37
C ASP A 190 12.66 5.59 -5.58
N VAL A 191 11.41 5.26 -5.23
CA VAL A 191 10.80 3.94 -5.43
C VAL A 191 9.42 4.11 -6.05
N PHE A 192 9.16 3.44 -7.17
CA PHE A 192 7.85 3.27 -7.76
C PHE A 192 7.30 1.89 -7.39
N ASN A 193 6.27 1.89 -6.56
CA ASN A 193 5.61 0.68 -6.07
C ASN A 193 4.23 0.55 -6.74
N HIS A 194 3.95 -0.63 -7.29
CA HIS A 194 2.62 -1.04 -7.68
C HIS A 194 2.41 -2.51 -7.34
N ASN A 195 1.51 -2.79 -6.40
CA ASN A 195 1.27 -4.16 -5.99
C ASN A 195 0.45 -4.93 -7.04
N LEU A 196 0.78 -6.20 -7.27
CA LEU A 196 -0.10 -7.15 -7.94
C LEU A 196 -1.17 -7.71 -7.00
N GLU A 197 -0.88 -7.77 -5.70
CA GLU A 197 -1.74 -8.23 -4.61
C GLU A 197 -2.07 -9.74 -4.62
N THR A 198 -2.24 -10.36 -5.78
CA THR A 198 -2.51 -11.79 -5.92
C THR A 198 -2.03 -12.33 -7.27
N VAL A 199 -2.15 -13.64 -7.46
CA VAL A 199 -1.78 -14.38 -8.67
C VAL A 199 -2.79 -14.17 -9.81
N ALA A 200 -2.38 -14.45 -11.05
CA ALA A 200 -3.18 -14.19 -12.24
C ALA A 200 -4.57 -14.85 -12.24
N SER A 201 -4.67 -16.10 -11.74
CA SER A 201 -5.92 -16.88 -11.65
C SER A 201 -6.96 -16.24 -10.73
N ASN A 202 -6.52 -15.61 -9.65
CA ASN A 202 -7.39 -14.96 -8.66
C ASN A 202 -7.65 -13.48 -8.96
N TYR A 203 -6.96 -12.91 -9.94
CA TYR A 203 -6.85 -11.46 -10.09
C TYR A 203 -8.18 -10.75 -10.26
N LEU A 204 -9.07 -11.25 -11.14
CA LEU A 204 -10.38 -10.62 -11.37
C LEU A 204 -11.35 -10.82 -10.21
N MET A 205 -11.19 -11.90 -9.43
CA MET A 205 -11.99 -12.13 -8.23
C MET A 205 -11.57 -11.20 -7.09
N VAL A 206 -10.26 -10.96 -6.94
CA VAL A 206 -9.68 -10.14 -5.87
C VAL A 206 -9.70 -8.64 -6.23
N ARG A 207 -9.45 -8.32 -7.49
CA ARG A 207 -9.32 -6.97 -8.06
C ARG A 207 -10.14 -6.80 -9.36
N PRO A 208 -11.47 -6.75 -9.28
CA PRO A 208 -12.33 -6.69 -10.48
C PRO A 208 -12.03 -5.53 -11.44
N GLY A 209 -11.57 -4.39 -10.89
CA GLY A 209 -11.24 -3.18 -11.63
C GLY A 209 -9.84 -3.14 -12.26
N ALA A 210 -8.96 -4.10 -11.95
CA ALA A 210 -7.56 -4.10 -12.42
C ALA A 210 -7.31 -5.23 -13.43
N ARG A 211 -6.17 -5.19 -14.13
CA ARG A 211 -5.73 -6.26 -15.04
C ARG A 211 -4.28 -6.69 -14.75
N TYR A 212 -4.05 -7.99 -14.57
CA TYR A 212 -2.75 -8.54 -14.13
C TYR A 212 -1.59 -8.09 -15.01
N PHE A 213 -1.69 -8.35 -16.32
CA PHE A 213 -0.65 -7.98 -17.27
C PHE A 213 -0.52 -6.47 -17.50
N HIS A 214 -1.58 -5.69 -17.26
CA HIS A 214 -1.47 -4.23 -17.27
C HIS A 214 -0.64 -3.73 -16.09
N SER A 215 -0.87 -4.28 -14.89
CA SER A 215 -0.10 -3.96 -13.69
C SER A 215 1.36 -4.37 -13.80
N LEU A 216 1.65 -5.53 -14.42
CA LEU A 216 3.03 -5.92 -14.75
C LEU A 216 3.66 -4.97 -15.76
N ARG A 217 2.94 -4.65 -16.86
CA ARG A 217 3.43 -3.73 -17.88
C ARG A 217 3.68 -2.34 -17.32
N LEU A 218 2.89 -1.87 -16.35
CA LEU A 218 3.11 -0.60 -15.66
C LEU A 218 4.51 -0.57 -15.02
N LEU A 219 4.85 -1.58 -14.22
CA LEU A 219 6.16 -1.70 -13.56
C LEU A 219 7.31 -1.80 -14.57
N GLN A 220 7.14 -2.61 -15.61
CA GLN A 220 8.12 -2.73 -16.69
C GLN A 220 8.37 -1.38 -17.37
N ARG A 221 7.30 -0.62 -17.67
CA ARG A 221 7.42 0.69 -18.31
C ARG A 221 8.11 1.73 -17.43
N VAL A 222 8.04 1.62 -16.09
CA VAL A 222 8.85 2.47 -15.20
C VAL A 222 10.33 2.28 -15.51
N LYS A 223 10.79 1.03 -15.66
CA LYS A 223 12.19 0.72 -15.99
C LYS A 223 12.60 1.21 -17.37
N GLU A 224 11.71 1.10 -18.34
CA GLU A 224 11.93 1.60 -19.70
C GLU A 224 12.06 3.13 -19.75
N LEU A 225 11.30 3.84 -18.90
CA LEU A 225 11.31 5.30 -18.84
C LEU A 225 12.47 5.85 -18.00
N ASP A 226 12.73 5.26 -16.84
CA ASP A 226 13.84 5.62 -15.97
C ASP A 226 14.35 4.38 -15.20
N PRO A 227 15.46 3.74 -15.66
CA PRO A 227 16.00 2.54 -15.02
C PRO A 227 16.60 2.82 -13.63
N LEU A 228 16.86 4.09 -13.28
CA LEU A 228 17.40 4.45 -11.96
C LEU A 228 16.34 4.33 -10.86
N ILE A 229 15.06 4.48 -11.21
CA ILE A 229 13.96 4.31 -10.25
C ILE A 229 13.92 2.85 -9.80
N PHE A 230 13.87 2.64 -8.48
CA PHE A 230 13.59 1.31 -7.94
C PHE A 230 12.12 0.98 -8.14
N THR A 231 11.84 -0.24 -8.56
CA THR A 231 10.49 -0.76 -8.72
C THR A 231 10.19 -1.78 -7.64
N LYS A 232 8.96 -1.75 -7.16
CA LYS A 232 8.51 -2.59 -6.06
C LYS A 232 7.12 -3.12 -6.34
N SER A 233 6.87 -4.34 -5.86
CA SER A 233 5.54 -4.92 -5.87
C SER A 233 5.29 -5.74 -4.60
N GLY A 234 4.06 -6.20 -4.48
CA GLY A 234 3.59 -6.95 -3.32
C GLY A 234 2.54 -7.98 -3.68
N ILE A 235 2.52 -9.05 -2.89
CA ILE A 235 1.50 -10.08 -2.90
C ILE A 235 0.99 -10.29 -1.47
N MET A 236 -0.32 -10.44 -1.32
CA MET A 236 -0.93 -10.96 -0.11
C MET A 236 -1.18 -12.46 -0.26
N LEU A 237 -0.69 -13.24 0.69
CA LEU A 237 -0.90 -14.69 0.74
C LEU A 237 -2.12 -15.06 1.58
N GLY A 238 -2.73 -16.20 1.29
CA GLY A 238 -3.95 -16.69 1.93
C GLY A 238 -5.24 -16.30 1.22
N LEU A 239 -5.16 -15.93 -0.07
CA LEU A 239 -6.29 -15.61 -0.95
C LEU A 239 -6.66 -16.79 -1.87
N GLY A 240 -6.14 -17.99 -1.59
CA GLY A 240 -6.41 -19.21 -2.36
C GLY A 240 -5.40 -19.49 -3.47
N GLU A 241 -4.31 -18.73 -3.52
CA GLU A 241 -3.19 -19.00 -4.42
C GLU A 241 -2.45 -20.30 -4.04
N THR A 242 -1.97 -21.03 -5.04
CA THR A 242 -1.10 -22.20 -4.85
C THR A 242 0.37 -21.82 -4.89
N ARG A 243 1.23 -22.69 -4.34
CA ARG A 243 2.69 -22.49 -4.34
C ARG A 243 3.25 -22.18 -5.74
N ASN A 244 2.86 -22.96 -6.75
CA ASN A 244 3.39 -22.79 -8.11
C ASN A 244 2.95 -21.46 -8.74
N GLU A 245 1.74 -20.98 -8.43
CA GLU A 245 1.27 -19.67 -8.91
C GLU A 245 2.02 -18.52 -8.23
N ILE A 246 2.38 -18.66 -6.96
CA ILE A 246 3.25 -17.69 -6.27
C ILE A 246 4.63 -17.64 -6.96
N LEU A 247 5.20 -18.80 -7.28
CA LEU A 247 6.50 -18.87 -7.95
C LEU A 247 6.44 -18.28 -9.37
N GLN A 248 5.35 -18.54 -10.11
CA GLN A 248 5.14 -17.93 -11.42
C GLN A 248 5.01 -16.40 -11.31
N LEU A 249 4.27 -15.89 -10.32
CA LEU A 249 4.17 -14.45 -10.09
C LEU A 249 5.54 -13.81 -9.81
N MET A 250 6.43 -14.52 -9.11
CA MET A 250 7.82 -14.06 -8.93
C MET A 250 8.54 -13.95 -10.27
N ASP A 251 8.42 -14.96 -11.14
CA ASP A 251 9.03 -14.96 -12.48
C ASP A 251 8.46 -13.85 -13.38
N ASP A 252 7.16 -13.60 -13.30
CA ASP A 252 6.50 -12.53 -14.03
C ASP A 252 6.98 -11.14 -13.58
N LEU A 253 7.15 -10.94 -12.27
CA LEU A 253 7.72 -9.72 -11.70
C LEU A 253 9.18 -9.53 -12.11
N ARG A 254 9.97 -10.61 -12.16
CA ARG A 254 11.36 -10.53 -12.65
C ARG A 254 11.44 -10.23 -14.14
N THR A 255 10.50 -10.71 -14.95
CA THR A 255 10.37 -10.36 -16.38
C THR A 255 10.10 -8.86 -16.58
N ALA A 256 9.47 -8.21 -15.60
CA ALA A 256 9.26 -6.76 -15.54
C ALA A 256 10.39 -5.99 -14.82
N ASP A 257 11.53 -6.65 -14.54
CA ASP A 257 12.69 -6.11 -13.83
C ASP A 257 12.38 -5.50 -12.45
N VAL A 258 11.40 -6.07 -11.73
CA VAL A 258 11.00 -5.57 -10.41
C VAL A 258 12.07 -5.82 -9.35
N ASP A 259 12.57 -4.76 -8.72
CA ASP A 259 13.71 -4.86 -7.79
C ASP A 259 13.33 -5.44 -6.42
N PHE A 260 12.18 -5.05 -5.88
CA PHE A 260 11.78 -5.35 -4.51
C PHE A 260 10.40 -6.04 -4.45
N LEU A 261 10.38 -7.25 -3.88
CA LEU A 261 9.15 -7.99 -3.56
C LEU A 261 8.78 -7.92 -2.08
N THR A 262 7.52 -7.60 -1.80
CA THR A 262 6.92 -7.75 -0.46
C THR A 262 5.91 -8.89 -0.44
N MET A 263 5.92 -9.72 0.61
CA MET A 263 4.99 -10.83 0.79
C MET A 263 4.41 -10.79 2.19
N GLY A 264 3.10 -10.58 2.30
CA GLY A 264 2.38 -10.46 3.58
C GLY A 264 1.19 -11.39 3.69
N GLN A 265 0.73 -11.70 4.90
CA GLN A 265 -0.54 -12.44 5.08
C GLN A 265 -1.73 -11.50 4.82
N TYR A 266 -2.68 -11.97 4.00
CA TYR A 266 -4.00 -11.38 3.89
C TYR A 266 -4.73 -11.48 5.22
N LEU A 267 -5.17 -10.33 5.74
CA LEU A 267 -6.02 -10.26 6.94
C LEU A 267 -7.36 -9.64 6.54
N GLN A 268 -8.41 -10.44 6.67
CA GLN A 268 -9.75 -10.03 6.29
C GLN A 268 -10.24 -8.84 7.14
N PRO A 269 -10.66 -7.71 6.52
CA PRO A 269 -11.19 -6.57 7.26
C PRO A 269 -12.55 -6.82 7.92
N THR A 270 -13.49 -7.42 7.18
CA THR A 270 -14.81 -7.83 7.67
C THR A 270 -15.24 -9.13 7.00
N ARG A 271 -16.23 -9.82 7.57
CA ARG A 271 -16.75 -11.09 7.00
C ARG A 271 -17.34 -10.95 5.59
N LYS A 272 -17.56 -9.73 5.09
CA LYS A 272 -18.07 -9.46 3.74
C LYS A 272 -16.96 -9.17 2.72
N HIS A 273 -15.70 -9.14 3.16
CA HIS A 273 -14.53 -9.07 2.28
C HIS A 273 -14.14 -10.46 1.78
N HIS A 274 -13.14 -10.52 0.90
CA HIS A 274 -12.59 -11.79 0.40
C HIS A 274 -12.33 -12.77 1.55
N LYS A 275 -12.64 -14.04 1.34
CA LYS A 275 -12.45 -15.06 2.38
C LYS A 275 -10.95 -15.30 2.57
N VAL A 276 -10.52 -15.54 3.81
CA VAL A 276 -9.18 -16.08 4.05
C VAL A 276 -9.25 -17.57 3.75
N GLU A 277 -8.44 -18.05 2.80
CA GLU A 277 -8.39 -19.49 2.49
C GLU A 277 -7.36 -20.22 3.34
N SER A 278 -6.28 -19.55 3.73
CA SER A 278 -5.26 -20.12 4.61
C SER A 278 -4.46 -19.06 5.37
N PHE A 279 -3.87 -19.47 6.49
CA PHE A 279 -2.83 -18.70 7.18
C PHE A 279 -1.47 -19.32 6.90
N VAL A 280 -0.66 -18.63 6.11
CA VAL A 280 0.67 -19.09 5.72
C VAL A 280 1.61 -19.06 6.93
N THR A 281 2.41 -20.12 7.07
CA THR A 281 3.31 -20.25 8.22
C THR A 281 4.54 -19.35 8.07
N PRO A 282 5.18 -18.91 9.17
CA PRO A 282 6.45 -18.18 9.08
C PRO A 282 7.53 -18.94 8.31
N GLN A 283 7.55 -20.28 8.38
CA GLN A 283 8.48 -21.12 7.64
C GLN A 283 8.23 -21.07 6.13
N ASP A 284 6.98 -21.05 5.70
CA ASP A 284 6.62 -20.90 4.29
C ASP A 284 7.02 -19.51 3.76
N PHE A 285 6.78 -18.45 4.53
CA PHE A 285 7.28 -17.11 4.20
C PHE A 285 8.81 -17.11 4.02
N LYS A 286 9.55 -17.78 4.90
CA LYS A 286 11.01 -17.91 4.78
C LYS A 286 11.43 -18.71 3.54
N SER A 287 10.68 -19.75 3.18
CA SER A 287 10.90 -20.51 1.94
C SER A 287 10.69 -19.62 0.72
N TYR A 288 9.61 -18.86 0.66
CA TYR A 288 9.33 -17.93 -0.43
C TYR A 288 10.37 -16.82 -0.53
N GLU A 289 10.83 -16.28 0.60
CA GLU A 289 11.91 -15.29 0.64
C GLU A 289 13.18 -15.82 -0.02
N THR A 290 13.60 -17.03 0.37
CA THR A 290 14.82 -17.68 -0.15
C THR A 290 14.72 -17.88 -1.65
N ILE A 291 13.56 -18.33 -2.13
CA ILE A 291 13.32 -18.55 -3.56
C ILE A 291 13.31 -17.22 -4.32
N ALA A 292 12.65 -16.19 -3.80
CA ALA A 292 12.65 -14.87 -4.41
C ALA A 292 14.08 -14.31 -4.56
N TYR A 293 14.92 -14.38 -3.52
CA TYR A 293 16.33 -13.98 -3.66
C TYR A 293 17.06 -14.81 -4.72
N SER A 294 16.82 -16.12 -4.81
CA SER A 294 17.43 -16.95 -5.87
C SER A 294 16.99 -16.60 -7.29
N LYS A 295 15.81 -15.97 -7.44
CA LYS A 295 15.28 -15.45 -8.72
C LYS A 295 15.83 -14.05 -9.05
N GLY A 296 16.64 -13.45 -8.17
CA GLY A 296 17.35 -12.20 -8.44
C GLY A 296 16.61 -10.92 -8.03
N PHE A 297 15.64 -10.98 -7.11
CA PHE A 297 15.17 -9.75 -6.46
C PHE A 297 16.30 -9.13 -5.64
N LEU A 298 16.47 -7.80 -5.75
CA LEU A 298 17.47 -7.06 -4.98
C LEU A 298 17.08 -6.97 -3.50
N MET A 299 15.79 -6.98 -3.18
CA MET A 299 15.30 -6.98 -1.81
C MET A 299 14.01 -7.80 -1.74
N VAL A 300 13.84 -8.53 -0.63
CA VAL A 300 12.61 -9.24 -0.31
C VAL A 300 12.27 -9.03 1.16
N SER A 301 11.03 -8.65 1.42
CA SER A 301 10.47 -8.60 2.77
C SER A 301 9.30 -9.57 2.83
N ALA A 302 9.43 -10.69 3.54
CA ALA A 302 8.42 -11.75 3.58
C ALA A 302 8.12 -12.20 5.01
N SER A 303 6.94 -11.87 5.51
CA SER A 303 6.49 -12.27 6.84
C SER A 303 4.97 -12.14 6.97
N PRO A 304 4.32 -12.78 7.96
CA PRO A 304 2.88 -12.64 8.14
C PRO A 304 2.41 -11.19 8.28
N LEU A 305 3.20 -10.32 8.92
CA LEU A 305 2.84 -8.93 9.17
C LEU A 305 3.42 -7.94 8.15
N THR A 306 4.16 -8.41 7.14
CA THR A 306 4.67 -7.53 6.10
C THR A 306 3.51 -6.81 5.40
N ARG A 307 3.73 -5.52 5.15
CA ARG A 307 2.89 -4.65 4.31
C ARG A 307 3.83 -3.92 3.36
N SER A 308 3.31 -3.46 2.23
CA SER A 308 4.12 -2.78 1.23
C SER A 308 4.91 -1.59 1.80
N SER A 309 4.40 -0.91 2.83
CA SER A 309 5.09 0.21 3.49
C SER A 309 5.71 -0.08 4.86
N TYR A 310 5.69 -1.34 5.34
CA TYR A 310 6.29 -1.70 6.63
C TYR A 310 7.83 -1.69 6.53
N HIS A 311 8.51 -0.97 7.44
CA HIS A 311 9.98 -0.77 7.43
C HIS A 311 10.57 -0.21 6.12
N ALA A 312 9.77 0.52 5.33
CA ALA A 312 10.18 0.99 3.99
C ALA A 312 11.48 1.81 3.97
N GLY A 313 11.74 2.63 4.99
CA GLY A 313 12.99 3.39 5.08
C GLY A 313 14.23 2.51 5.25
N ASP A 314 14.18 1.53 6.16
CA ASP A 314 15.28 0.57 6.38
C ASP A 314 15.46 -0.34 5.16
N ASP A 315 14.35 -0.75 4.53
CA ASP A 315 14.34 -1.54 3.31
C ASP A 315 14.97 -0.77 2.14
N PHE A 316 14.69 0.52 2.00
CA PHE A 316 15.25 1.35 0.94
C PHE A 316 16.78 1.49 1.06
N LEU A 317 17.30 1.66 2.29
CA LEU A 317 18.75 1.71 2.51
C LEU A 317 19.42 0.40 2.10
N ARG A 318 18.84 -0.75 2.46
CA ARG A 318 19.31 -2.08 2.04
C ARG A 318 19.25 -2.24 0.53
N LEU A 319 18.14 -1.86 -0.08
CA LEU A 319 17.92 -1.93 -1.52
C LEU A 319 18.97 -1.13 -2.31
N LYS A 320 19.30 0.09 -1.87
CA LYS A 320 20.38 0.88 -2.48
C LYS A 320 21.75 0.22 -2.37
N ASN A 321 22.06 -0.38 -1.22
CA ASN A 321 23.33 -1.08 -1.02
C ASN A 321 23.43 -2.32 -1.90
N ASN A 322 22.36 -3.11 -2.01
CA ASN A 322 22.33 -4.31 -2.84
C ASN A 322 22.49 -3.98 -4.33
N ARG A 323 21.85 -2.90 -4.83
CA ARG A 323 22.08 -2.47 -6.22
C ARG A 323 23.53 -2.06 -6.47
N ARG A 324 24.17 -1.36 -5.52
CA ARG A 324 25.59 -0.97 -5.65
C ARG A 324 26.49 -2.20 -5.74
N GLN A 325 26.27 -3.20 -4.89
CA GLN A 325 27.03 -4.45 -4.92
C GLN A 325 26.84 -5.18 -6.24
N HIS A 326 25.60 -5.29 -6.72
CA HIS A 326 25.28 -5.97 -7.98
C HIS A 326 25.89 -5.32 -9.23
N LEU A 327 26.12 -3.99 -9.21
CA LEU A 327 26.79 -3.28 -10.30
C LEU A 327 28.33 -3.39 -10.26
N HIS A 328 28.88 -3.90 -9.15
CA HIS A 328 30.32 -4.11 -8.95
C HIS A 328 30.76 -5.58 -9.11
N GLU A 329 29.80 -6.49 -9.28
CA GLU A 329 29.99 -7.91 -9.64
C GLU A 329 29.99 -8.08 -11.16
#